data_AF-A0A1I0BD13-F1
#
_entry.id   AF-A0A1I0BD13-F1
#
_cell.length_a   1.000
_cell.length_b   1.000
_cell.length_c   1.000
_cell.angle_alpha   90.00
_cell.angle_beta   90.00
_cell.angle_gamma   90.00
#
_symmetry.space_group_name_H-M   'P 1'
#
loop_
_entity.id
_entity.type
_entity.pdbx_description
1 polymer ?
#
loop_
_entity_poly.entity_id
_entity_poly.type
_entity_poly.pdbx_seq_one_letter_code
_entity_poly.pdbx_strand_id
1 'polypeptide(L)'
;MTFNYTRIALAAIFGIATLKAHATTLDSRNNPFNEYSWVTTHNSYEKINQNLKEMPSQLNDGVRGFMLDLYVENTNPRPEERIKVCHKQLACYGPLSNHLKTEFLPFLQRNPSEVVTLFLETYVNREHLQEVFNTLPELASVSFDPANFAADRWPTLNQMAARDNRLILLADKREVAGDYWVQGKKITVMFDQDWIVQNKWDTLGNVASSIESTHDWSCPTRWSGLPLNTEKVAASTGKQWKRLFLMNQFHPGTSTVFDSASYDNNLTYLKRRQDNCGVAPNYVGINNYKSGEAERYTAALNNGGIFLHEGRNASRSQDIVCVIPVSTGVVNRKANGCENDEARSMSLSGVASGTRIQLFDSGSGNTQDDHITIDVKRNIGIGERVVIPSFESDASTSDYQAVYNRNNGLDGKTSRIVISRTPTDFSDASVAFYEGTHASQNLDCVIPFSSSYNMKMKSNSFGCSNDEIQSARILKAKAGTSFTLTGHPQGDFSEGRTTVEVLRDITLPVVIPSFNSSYSNSDVKVTNYTRAVGGKISFAYINGAR
;
A
#
# COMPACT_ATOMS: atom_id res chain seq x y z
N MET A 1 22.14 -31.82 62.92
CA MET A 1 21.58 -31.70 61.55
C MET A 1 22.27 -30.54 60.87
N THR A 2 23.11 -30.84 59.90
CA THR A 2 23.86 -29.91 59.05
C THR A 2 22.94 -29.27 58.01
N PHE A 3 22.91 -27.94 57.93
CA PHE A 3 22.39 -27.23 56.76
C PHE A 3 23.47 -26.33 56.18
N ASN A 4 23.93 -26.72 54.99
CA ASN A 4 24.81 -25.97 54.10
C ASN A 4 24.05 -24.75 53.55
N TYR A 5 24.63 -23.56 53.68
CA TYR A 5 24.19 -22.38 52.94
C TYR A 5 24.88 -22.33 51.58
N THR A 6 24.21 -22.82 50.55
CA THR A 6 24.63 -22.60 49.16
C THR A 6 24.09 -21.24 48.72
N ARG A 7 24.98 -20.26 48.49
CA ARG A 7 24.62 -18.98 47.87
C ARG A 7 24.24 -19.23 46.41
N ILE A 8 22.96 -19.12 46.08
CA ILE A 8 22.49 -19.05 44.70
C ILE A 8 22.68 -17.60 44.25
N ALA A 9 23.64 -17.37 43.35
CA ALA A 9 23.72 -16.12 42.63
C ALA A 9 22.53 -16.03 41.66
N LEU A 10 21.59 -15.12 41.92
CA LEU A 10 20.60 -14.72 40.93
C LEU A 10 21.33 -13.97 39.82
N ALA A 11 21.69 -14.66 38.75
CA ALA A 11 22.02 -14.00 37.49
C ALA A 11 20.71 -13.42 36.93
N ALA A 12 20.50 -12.12 37.12
CA ALA A 12 19.47 -11.38 36.40
C ALA A 12 19.85 -11.38 34.92
N ILE A 13 19.28 -12.31 34.15
CA ILE A 13 19.32 -12.27 32.70
C ILE A 13 18.44 -11.09 32.29
N PHE A 14 19.06 -9.92 32.14
CA PHE A 14 18.48 -8.85 31.33
C PHE A 14 18.43 -9.36 29.89
N GLY A 15 17.33 -10.02 29.54
CA GLY A 15 16.97 -10.21 28.14
C GLY A 15 16.76 -8.84 27.54
N ILE A 16 17.78 -8.31 26.86
CA ILE A 16 17.61 -7.17 25.95
C ILE A 16 16.65 -7.69 24.89
N ALA A 17 15.36 -7.34 25.03
CA ALA A 17 14.42 -7.48 23.94
C ALA A 17 14.97 -6.63 22.80
N THR A 18 15.66 -7.27 21.85
CA THR A 18 16.06 -6.63 20.61
C THR A 18 14.77 -6.30 19.88
N LEU A 19 14.28 -5.07 20.04
CA LEU A 19 13.33 -4.48 19.13
C LEU A 19 14.00 -4.54 17.75
N LYS A 20 13.67 -5.58 16.97
CA LYS A 20 13.99 -5.57 15.54
C LYS A 20 13.29 -4.35 14.99
N ALA A 21 14.03 -3.48 14.30
CA ALA A 21 13.44 -2.42 13.52
C ALA A 21 12.35 -3.03 12.63
N HIS A 22 11.22 -2.33 12.46
CA HIS A 22 10.29 -2.68 11.41
C HIS A 22 11.04 -2.44 10.09
N ALA A 23 11.54 -3.53 9.50
CA ALA A 23 12.05 -3.49 8.16
C ALA A 23 10.91 -3.00 7.27
N THR A 24 11.16 -2.00 6.42
CA THR A 24 10.21 -1.60 5.39
C THR A 24 9.83 -2.88 4.63
N THR A 25 8.54 -3.20 4.60
CA THR A 25 8.05 -4.39 3.90
C THR A 25 8.23 -4.15 2.41
N LEU A 26 9.22 -4.81 1.83
CA LEU A 26 9.54 -4.75 0.41
C LEU A 26 9.41 -6.15 -0.18
N ASP A 27 8.58 -6.29 -1.20
CA ASP A 27 8.35 -7.57 -1.87
C ASP A 27 9.60 -8.05 -2.63
N SER A 28 10.45 -7.11 -3.06
CA SER A 28 11.72 -7.38 -3.72
C SER A 28 12.79 -6.39 -3.25
N ARG A 29 14.03 -6.88 -3.10
CA ARG A 29 15.26 -6.06 -2.92
C ARG A 29 16.18 -6.10 -4.15
N ASN A 30 15.68 -6.67 -5.25
CA ASN A 30 16.41 -6.83 -6.50
C ASN A 30 16.10 -5.74 -7.53
N ASN A 31 15.17 -4.83 -7.23
CA ASN A 31 14.93 -3.69 -8.11
C ASN A 31 16.04 -2.64 -7.91
N PRO A 32 16.37 -1.82 -8.92
CA PRO A 32 17.22 -0.65 -8.77
C PRO A 32 16.74 0.30 -7.66
N PHE A 33 17.66 0.98 -6.97
CA PHE A 33 17.34 1.89 -5.85
C PHE A 33 16.31 2.96 -6.21
N ASN A 34 16.33 3.46 -7.45
CA ASN A 34 15.38 4.46 -7.94
C ASN A 34 13.95 3.94 -8.17
N GLU A 35 13.68 2.67 -7.93
CA GLU A 35 12.34 2.06 -8.00
C GLU A 35 11.71 1.90 -6.61
N TYR A 36 12.34 2.47 -5.58
CA TYR A 36 11.79 2.51 -4.22
C TYR A 36 11.42 3.92 -3.78
N SER A 37 10.42 3.97 -2.92
CA SER A 37 9.87 5.14 -2.26
C SER A 37 10.01 5.00 -0.74
N TRP A 38 10.48 6.07 -0.09
CA TRP A 38 10.78 6.08 1.34
C TRP A 38 10.10 7.25 2.04
N VAL A 39 9.54 6.98 3.21
CA VAL A 39 9.18 8.06 4.14
C VAL A 39 10.46 8.79 4.54
N THR A 40 10.39 10.13 4.46
CA THR A 40 11.49 11.04 4.76
C THR A 40 11.00 12.13 5.70
N THR A 41 11.71 12.37 6.80
CA THR A 41 11.29 13.37 7.79
C THR A 41 12.00 14.70 7.57
N HIS A 42 11.24 15.78 7.52
CA HIS A 42 11.75 17.16 7.50
C HIS A 42 12.19 17.58 8.91
N ASN A 43 13.36 18.22 9.04
CA ASN A 43 13.98 18.54 10.33
C ASN A 43 13.91 17.36 11.31
N SER A 44 14.44 16.20 10.91
CA SER A 44 14.21 14.92 11.61
C SER A 44 14.59 14.93 13.09
N TYR A 45 15.46 15.84 13.49
CA TYR A 45 15.92 16.06 14.86
C TYR A 45 14.91 16.82 15.73
N GLU A 46 13.96 17.54 15.14
CA GLU A 46 12.95 18.33 15.84
C GLU A 46 11.76 17.45 16.28
N LYS A 47 11.90 16.82 17.45
CA LYS A 47 10.91 15.86 17.98
C LYS A 47 9.46 16.35 17.95
N ILE A 48 9.23 17.64 18.18
CA ILE A 48 7.88 18.24 18.19
C ILE A 48 7.18 18.05 16.84
N ASN A 49 7.93 18.15 15.74
CA ASN A 49 7.43 17.95 14.39
C ASN A 49 7.47 16.47 13.96
N GLN A 50 7.86 15.54 14.83
CA GLN A 50 8.04 14.12 14.50
C GLN A 50 7.27 13.20 15.47
N ASN A 51 6.05 13.58 15.86
CA ASN A 51 5.23 12.84 16.84
C ASN A 51 5.97 12.55 18.18
N LEU A 52 6.85 13.47 18.60
CA LEU A 52 7.72 13.35 19.77
C LEU A 52 8.75 12.20 19.69
N LYS A 53 9.04 11.71 18.49
CA LYS A 53 9.99 10.61 18.24
C LYS A 53 11.37 11.13 17.87
N GLU A 54 12.38 10.59 18.54
CA GLU A 54 13.78 10.81 18.18
C GLU A 54 14.15 10.05 16.90
N MET A 55 15.23 10.46 16.23
CA MET A 55 15.71 9.80 15.00
C MET A 55 15.94 8.28 15.13
N PRO A 56 16.44 7.73 16.27
CA PRO A 56 16.48 6.28 16.45
C PRO A 56 15.11 5.59 16.42
N SER A 57 14.07 6.26 16.92
CA SER A 57 12.70 5.74 16.84
C SER A 57 12.18 5.80 15.40
N GLN A 58 12.42 6.91 14.70
CA GLN A 58 12.08 7.07 13.28
C GLN A 58 12.73 5.98 12.41
N LEU A 59 14.02 5.69 12.62
CA LEU A 59 14.74 4.60 11.96
C LEU A 59 14.08 3.24 12.21
N ASN A 60 13.76 2.94 13.46
CA ASN A 60 13.09 1.68 13.85
C ASN A 60 11.66 1.57 13.31
N ASP A 61 11.03 2.70 13.02
CA ASP A 61 9.68 2.81 12.50
C ASP A 61 9.59 2.76 10.96
N GLY A 62 10.73 2.63 10.26
CA GLY A 62 10.77 2.48 8.80
C GLY A 62 11.14 3.74 8.02
N VAL A 63 11.42 4.87 8.67
CA VAL A 63 11.94 6.08 8.00
C VAL A 63 13.34 5.79 7.44
N ARG A 64 13.59 6.17 6.18
CA ARG A 64 14.89 5.96 5.51
C ARG A 64 15.48 7.23 4.88
N GLY A 65 14.77 8.35 4.92
CA GLY A 65 15.30 9.67 4.58
C GLY A 65 15.23 10.62 5.78
N PHE A 66 16.29 11.40 6.00
CA PHE A 66 16.36 12.34 7.12
C PHE A 66 16.90 13.69 6.66
N MET A 67 16.18 14.78 6.91
CA MET A 67 16.62 16.14 6.59
C MET A 67 17.23 16.79 7.83
N LEU A 68 18.50 17.22 7.72
CA LEU A 68 19.30 17.75 8.82
C LEU A 68 19.88 19.12 8.45
N ASP A 69 19.63 20.11 9.29
CA ASP A 69 20.23 21.44 9.17
C ASP A 69 21.55 21.49 9.93
N LEU A 70 22.62 21.79 9.22
CA LEU A 70 23.98 21.79 9.75
C LEU A 70 24.45 23.22 10.00
N TYR A 71 24.77 23.55 11.26
CA TYR A 71 25.32 24.84 11.67
C TYR A 71 26.68 24.70 12.33
N VAL A 72 27.53 25.71 12.15
CA VAL A 72 28.85 25.77 12.77
C VAL A 72 28.73 25.95 14.28
N GLU A 73 29.46 25.16 15.05
CA GLU A 73 29.72 25.42 16.46
C GLU A 73 30.93 26.35 16.61
N ASN A 74 30.66 27.56 17.11
CA ASN A 74 31.67 28.62 17.26
C ASN A 74 32.23 28.71 18.70
N THR A 75 31.48 28.24 19.70
CA THR A 75 31.83 28.34 21.12
C THR A 75 32.73 27.22 21.60
N ASN A 76 32.63 26.03 21.02
CA ASN A 76 33.47 24.86 21.34
C ASN A 76 33.91 24.15 20.06
N PRO A 77 34.93 24.68 19.34
CA PRO A 77 35.31 24.22 18.00
C PRO A 77 36.18 22.95 18.05
N ARG A 78 35.86 21.98 18.92
CA ARG A 78 36.49 20.67 18.84
C ARG A 78 36.00 19.97 17.58
N PRO A 79 36.83 19.17 16.88
CA PRO A 79 36.43 18.50 15.65
C PRO A 79 35.12 17.70 15.77
N GLU A 80 34.89 17.04 16.91
CA GLU A 80 33.67 16.27 17.17
C GLU A 80 32.44 17.15 17.44
N GLU A 81 32.62 18.39 17.91
CA GLU A 81 31.55 19.35 18.19
C GLU A 81 31.35 20.36 17.04
N ARG A 82 32.23 20.34 16.03
CA ARG A 82 32.38 21.41 15.03
C ARG A 82 31.09 21.79 14.31
N ILE A 83 30.20 20.81 14.15
CA ILE A 83 28.90 20.97 13.50
C ILE A 83 27.81 20.52 14.48
N LYS A 84 26.85 21.40 14.71
CA LYS A 84 25.60 21.10 15.40
C LYS A 84 24.45 20.94 14.42
N VAL A 85 23.51 20.08 14.78
CA VAL A 85 22.23 19.95 14.10
C VAL A 85 21.23 20.89 14.78
N CYS A 86 20.71 21.90 14.07
CA CYS A 86 19.87 22.94 14.67
C CYS A 86 18.81 23.47 13.73
N HIS A 87 17.66 23.88 14.26
CA HIS A 87 16.74 24.77 13.54
C HIS A 87 17.11 26.24 13.80
N LYS A 88 17.52 26.97 12.74
CA LYS A 88 17.86 28.41 12.76
C LYS A 88 18.86 28.84 13.84
N GLN A 89 19.86 28.02 14.18
CA GLN A 89 20.82 28.20 15.30
C GLN A 89 20.23 28.34 16.72
N LEU A 90 18.90 28.48 16.87
CA LEU A 90 18.24 28.74 18.15
C LEU A 90 17.90 27.46 18.90
N ALA A 91 17.51 26.41 18.18
CA ALA A 91 17.16 25.11 18.74
C ALA A 91 18.13 24.06 18.20
N CYS A 92 19.12 23.69 19.01
CA CYS A 92 20.16 22.72 18.64
C CYS A 92 19.96 21.40 19.37
N TYR A 93 20.20 20.30 18.66
CA TYR A 93 19.86 18.94 19.10
C TYR A 93 21.09 18.04 19.26
N GLY A 94 22.28 18.65 19.25
CA GLY A 94 23.56 17.99 19.51
C GLY A 94 24.51 18.03 18.31
N PRO A 95 25.70 17.46 18.46
CA PRO A 95 26.70 17.42 17.40
C PRO A 95 26.30 16.44 16.29
N LEU A 96 26.59 16.79 15.04
CA LEU A 96 26.42 15.88 13.90
C LEU A 96 27.20 14.58 14.10
N SER A 97 28.43 14.67 14.62
CA SER A 97 29.27 13.51 14.91
C SER A 97 28.56 12.51 15.84
N ASN A 98 27.86 13.02 16.86
CA ASN A 98 27.16 12.19 17.83
C ASN A 98 25.97 11.48 17.20
N HIS A 99 25.16 12.17 16.39
CA HIS A 99 24.04 11.54 15.66
C HIS A 99 24.54 10.45 14.71
N LEU A 100 25.59 10.71 13.92
CA LEU A 100 26.19 9.73 13.03
C LEU A 100 26.70 8.49 13.79
N LYS A 101 27.43 8.72 14.89
CA LYS A 101 28.08 7.68 15.69
C LYS A 101 27.13 6.82 16.51
N THR A 102 26.11 7.45 17.11
CA THR A 102 25.26 6.78 18.12
C THR A 102 23.93 6.31 17.56
N GLU A 103 23.50 6.82 16.41
CA GLU A 103 22.17 6.55 15.86
C GLU A 103 22.25 5.85 14.50
N PHE A 104 22.83 6.51 13.49
CA PHE A 104 22.81 6.02 12.11
C PHE A 104 23.77 4.86 11.87
N LEU A 105 25.02 4.97 12.33
CA LEU A 105 26.00 3.91 12.13
C LEU A 105 25.61 2.61 12.86
N PRO A 106 25.21 2.62 14.16
CA PRO A 106 24.76 1.41 14.84
C PRO A 106 23.47 0.83 14.23
N PHE A 107 22.61 1.66 13.65
CA PHE A 107 21.44 1.19 12.90
C PHE A 107 21.87 0.41 11.64
N LEU A 108 22.75 0.97 10.82
CA LEU A 108 23.23 0.31 9.60
C LEU A 108 24.03 -0.98 9.90
N GLN A 109 24.77 -1.01 11.00
CA GLN A 109 25.49 -2.22 11.45
C GLN A 109 24.51 -3.34 11.87
N ARG A 110 23.46 -3.00 12.61
CA ARG A 110 22.44 -3.98 13.05
C ARG A 110 21.50 -4.42 11.93
N ASN A 111 21.35 -3.59 10.89
CA ASN A 111 20.44 -3.84 9.79
C ASN A 111 21.20 -3.82 8.45
N PRO A 112 21.96 -4.89 8.13
CA PRO A 112 22.90 -4.91 6.99
C PRO A 112 22.23 -4.78 5.61
N SER A 113 20.92 -4.96 5.54
CA SER A 113 20.16 -4.83 4.29
C SER A 113 19.56 -3.43 4.08
N GLU A 114 19.62 -2.56 5.08
CA GLU A 114 18.96 -1.25 5.04
C GLU A 114 19.89 -0.17 4.47
N VAL A 115 19.29 0.73 3.68
CA VAL A 115 19.94 1.92 3.10
C VAL A 115 19.30 3.16 3.74
N VAL A 116 20.12 4.11 4.18
CA VAL A 116 19.67 5.37 4.78
C VAL A 116 20.19 6.54 3.97
N THR A 117 19.36 7.56 3.76
CA THR A 117 19.71 8.81 3.09
C THR A 117 19.63 9.97 4.05
N LEU A 118 20.70 10.76 4.15
CA LEU A 118 20.72 12.03 4.87
C LEU A 118 20.77 13.17 3.86
N PHE A 119 19.79 14.06 3.94
CA PHE A 119 19.75 15.34 3.23
C PHE A 119 20.29 16.41 4.18
N LEU A 120 21.36 17.08 3.77
CA LEU A 120 22.09 18.04 4.58
C LEU A 120 21.80 19.44 4.05
N GLU A 121 21.07 20.24 4.82
CA GLU A 121 20.96 21.67 4.59
C GLU A 121 22.16 22.36 5.25
N THR A 122 23.05 22.93 4.44
CA THR A 122 24.40 23.25 4.90
C THR A 122 24.61 24.74 5.18
N TYR A 123 24.80 25.09 6.44
CA TYR A 123 25.31 26.39 6.90
C TYR A 123 26.77 26.30 7.38
N VAL A 124 27.47 25.27 6.90
CA VAL A 124 28.87 24.95 7.19
C VAL A 124 29.69 24.97 5.90
N ASN A 125 31.02 24.94 6.01
CA ASN A 125 31.91 24.76 4.86
C ASN A 125 32.46 23.33 4.80
N ARG A 126 33.24 23.06 3.76
CA ARG A 126 33.84 21.75 3.51
C ARG A 126 34.78 21.33 4.64
N GLU A 127 35.58 22.25 5.16
CA GLU A 127 36.57 22.01 6.20
C GLU A 127 35.91 21.50 7.49
N HIS A 128 34.78 22.09 7.88
CA HIS A 128 34.03 21.66 9.07
C HIS A 128 33.55 20.20 8.96
N LEU A 129 33.08 19.78 7.79
CA LEU A 129 32.68 18.38 7.58
C LEU A 129 33.88 17.44 7.55
N GLN A 130 35.01 17.87 6.99
CA GLN A 130 36.24 17.09 7.03
C GLN A 130 36.71 16.88 8.47
N GLU A 131 36.64 17.91 9.33
CA GLU A 131 36.94 17.81 10.76
C GLU A 131 36.03 16.78 11.45
N VAL A 132 34.72 16.86 11.25
CA VAL A 132 33.77 15.88 11.81
C VAL A 132 34.06 14.47 11.32
N PHE A 133 34.25 14.27 10.00
CA PHE A 133 34.54 12.95 9.43
C PHE A 133 35.86 12.36 9.92
N ASN A 134 36.88 13.19 10.17
CA ASN A 134 38.15 12.74 10.76
C ASN A 134 37.96 12.10 12.15
N THR A 135 36.89 12.46 12.87
CA THR A 135 36.55 11.85 14.17
C THR A 135 35.79 10.53 14.06
N LEU A 136 35.32 10.16 12.85
CA LEU A 136 34.47 9.00 12.58
C LEU A 136 34.95 8.20 11.34
N PRO A 137 36.19 7.68 11.33
CA PRO A 137 36.72 6.89 10.21
C PRO A 137 35.86 5.68 9.84
N GLU A 138 35.11 5.13 10.80
CA GLU A 138 34.18 4.02 10.61
C GLU A 138 32.98 4.35 9.72
N LEU A 139 32.64 5.63 9.54
CA LEU A 139 31.56 6.03 8.65
C LEU A 139 31.86 5.65 7.19
N ALA A 140 33.13 5.74 6.80
CA ALA A 140 33.59 5.43 5.45
C ALA A 140 33.33 3.98 5.03
N SER A 141 33.17 3.04 5.98
CA SER A 141 32.86 1.65 5.64
C SER A 141 31.39 1.42 5.26
N VAL A 142 30.50 2.37 5.56
CA VAL A 142 29.08 2.28 5.20
C VAL A 142 28.65 3.31 4.16
N SER A 143 29.51 4.30 3.86
CA SER A 143 29.22 5.39 2.92
C SER A 143 28.98 4.89 1.50
N PHE A 144 27.92 5.39 0.87
CA PHE A 144 27.63 5.14 -0.53
C PHE A 144 28.56 5.96 -1.41
N ASP A 145 29.26 5.28 -2.32
CA ASP A 145 30.05 5.91 -3.38
C ASP A 145 29.53 5.44 -4.75
N PRO A 146 28.97 6.36 -5.57
CA PRO A 146 28.50 6.03 -6.90
C PRO A 146 29.56 5.37 -7.79
N ALA A 147 30.86 5.67 -7.59
CA ALA A 147 31.95 5.09 -8.37
C ALA A 147 32.07 3.57 -8.23
N ASN A 148 31.53 3.00 -7.14
CA ASN A 148 31.51 1.56 -6.92
C ASN A 148 30.53 0.82 -7.84
N PHE A 149 29.61 1.51 -8.51
CA PHE A 149 28.53 0.87 -9.25
C PHE A 149 28.58 1.16 -10.75
N ALA A 150 27.89 0.34 -11.54
CA ALA A 150 27.82 0.49 -12.98
C ALA A 150 27.28 1.86 -13.41
N ALA A 151 27.65 2.32 -14.60
CA ALA A 151 27.29 3.66 -15.06
C ALA A 151 25.86 3.76 -15.63
N ASP A 152 25.25 2.63 -16.02
CA ASP A 152 24.02 2.55 -16.80
C ASP A 152 22.74 2.65 -15.96
N ARG A 153 22.75 2.18 -14.71
CA ARG A 153 21.59 2.20 -13.81
C ARG A 153 21.97 2.24 -12.33
N TRP A 154 21.03 2.68 -11.48
CA TRP A 154 21.20 2.58 -10.04
C TRP A 154 21.45 1.12 -9.62
N PRO A 155 22.30 0.88 -8.61
CA PRO A 155 22.42 -0.45 -8.03
C PRO A 155 21.12 -0.88 -7.35
N THR A 156 20.95 -2.19 -7.22
CA THR A 156 19.86 -2.75 -6.43
C THR A 156 20.15 -2.64 -4.93
N LEU A 157 19.12 -2.74 -4.08
CA LEU A 157 19.32 -2.74 -2.62
C LEU A 157 20.26 -3.88 -2.18
N ASN A 158 20.14 -5.06 -2.80
CA ASN A 158 21.05 -6.17 -2.52
C ASN A 158 22.50 -5.90 -2.95
N GLN A 159 22.72 -5.19 -4.07
CA GLN A 159 24.07 -4.79 -4.49
C GLN A 159 24.68 -3.74 -3.56
N MET A 160 23.87 -2.79 -3.08
CA MET A 160 24.28 -1.81 -2.08
C MET A 160 24.67 -2.49 -0.77
N ALA A 161 23.86 -3.46 -0.33
CA ALA A 161 24.12 -4.23 0.88
C ALA A 161 25.36 -5.12 0.80
N ALA A 162 25.57 -5.81 -0.33
CA ALA A 162 26.72 -6.67 -0.53
C ALA A 162 28.08 -5.94 -0.47
N ARG A 163 28.08 -4.60 -0.59
CA ARG A 163 29.27 -3.76 -0.58
C ARG A 163 29.31 -2.77 0.57
N ASP A 164 28.37 -2.85 1.51
CA ASP A 164 28.18 -1.87 2.58
C ASP A 164 28.20 -0.41 2.07
N ASN A 165 27.62 -0.16 0.89
CA ASN A 165 27.46 1.18 0.33
C ASN A 165 26.03 1.64 0.59
N ARG A 166 25.71 1.97 1.84
CA ARG A 166 24.34 2.04 2.36
C ARG A 166 23.96 3.35 3.05
N LEU A 167 24.91 4.24 3.29
CA LEU A 167 24.66 5.59 3.78
C LEU A 167 24.85 6.60 2.64
N ILE A 168 23.75 7.12 2.11
CA ILE A 168 23.76 8.18 1.10
C ILE A 168 23.77 9.53 1.81
N LEU A 169 24.71 10.40 1.44
CA LEU A 169 24.81 11.77 1.95
C LEU A 169 24.59 12.74 0.79
N LEU A 170 23.57 13.58 0.86
CA LEU A 170 23.25 14.61 -0.13
C LEU A 170 23.34 15.99 0.53
N ALA A 171 24.10 16.92 -0.06
CA ALA A 171 24.22 18.29 0.41
C ALA A 171 23.61 19.28 -0.58
N ASP A 172 23.00 20.33 -0.06
CA ASP A 172 22.36 21.41 -0.84
C ASP A 172 23.34 22.44 -1.43
N LYS A 173 24.62 22.39 -1.04
CA LYS A 173 25.69 23.27 -1.54
C LYS A 173 26.80 22.51 -2.24
N ARG A 174 27.18 23.01 -3.42
CA ARG A 174 28.22 22.40 -4.27
C ARG A 174 29.60 22.50 -3.62
N GLU A 175 29.87 23.58 -2.89
CA GLU A 175 31.15 23.83 -2.22
C GLU A 175 31.42 22.84 -1.09
N VAL A 176 30.35 22.25 -0.54
CA VAL A 176 30.42 21.23 0.50
C VAL A 176 30.49 19.83 -0.09
N ALA A 177 29.78 19.56 -1.18
CA ALA A 177 29.81 18.25 -1.84
C ALA A 177 31.20 17.84 -2.35
N GLY A 178 31.45 16.53 -2.42
CA GLY A 178 32.66 15.93 -2.96
C GLY A 178 33.18 14.75 -2.12
N ASP A 179 34.37 14.28 -2.47
CA ASP A 179 35.02 13.16 -1.80
C ASP A 179 35.87 13.63 -0.60
N TYR A 180 35.58 13.08 0.57
CA TYR A 180 36.32 13.31 1.81
C TYR A 180 37.19 12.10 2.11
N TRP A 181 38.44 12.34 2.49
CA TRP A 181 39.39 11.27 2.77
C TRP A 181 39.66 11.19 4.26
N VAL A 182 39.42 10.02 4.84
CA VAL A 182 39.65 9.75 6.27
C VAL A 182 40.40 8.43 6.39
N GLN A 183 41.63 8.49 6.90
CA GLN A 183 42.50 7.31 7.05
C GLN A 183 42.64 6.48 5.76
N GLY A 184 42.74 7.15 4.61
CA GLY A 184 42.85 6.51 3.30
C GLY A 184 41.55 5.90 2.76
N LYS A 185 40.43 6.00 3.49
CA LYS A 185 39.09 5.62 3.04
C LYS A 185 38.31 6.86 2.61
N LYS A 186 37.29 6.65 1.78
CA LYS A 186 36.52 7.71 1.14
C LYS A 186 35.10 7.80 1.70
N ILE A 187 34.64 9.01 1.97
CA ILE A 187 33.25 9.36 2.24
C ILE A 187 32.82 10.32 1.13
N THR A 188 31.81 9.93 0.34
CA THR A 188 31.30 10.78 -0.74
C THR A 188 30.05 11.52 -0.26
N VAL A 189 30.11 12.86 -0.29
CA VAL A 189 28.92 13.72 -0.12
C VAL A 189 28.49 14.18 -1.50
N MET A 190 27.29 13.80 -1.90
CA MET A 190 26.74 14.05 -3.24
C MET A 190 26.07 15.43 -3.28
N PHE A 191 26.26 16.20 -4.35
CA PHE A 191 25.55 17.48 -4.52
C PHE A 191 24.12 17.23 -5.00
N ASP A 192 23.12 17.67 -4.25
CA ASP A 192 21.71 17.32 -4.49
C ASP A 192 21.24 17.55 -5.95
N GLN A 193 21.50 18.71 -6.54
CA GLN A 193 21.09 19.06 -7.91
C GLN A 193 21.81 18.23 -8.99
N ASP A 194 22.85 17.47 -8.65
CA ASP A 194 23.45 16.52 -9.60
C ASP A 194 22.69 15.19 -9.65
N TRP A 195 21.94 14.82 -8.60
CA TRP A 195 21.38 13.47 -8.43
C TRP A 195 19.86 13.42 -8.32
N ILE A 196 19.24 14.48 -7.80
CA ILE A 196 17.80 14.50 -7.50
C ILE A 196 17.10 15.69 -8.13
N VAL A 197 15.77 15.61 -8.18
CA VAL A 197 14.86 16.73 -8.39
C VAL A 197 14.01 16.91 -7.13
N GLN A 198 13.53 18.13 -6.90
CA GLN A 198 12.66 18.47 -5.78
C GLN A 198 11.59 19.45 -6.21
N ASN A 199 10.38 19.33 -5.66
CA ASN A 199 9.43 20.44 -5.70
C ASN A 199 9.76 21.47 -4.62
N LYS A 200 9.27 22.69 -4.77
CA LYS A 200 9.42 23.75 -3.77
C LYS A 200 8.77 23.31 -2.44
N TRP A 201 9.42 23.64 -1.32
CA TRP A 201 9.10 23.09 -0.01
C TRP A 201 8.04 23.89 0.77
N ASP A 202 7.75 25.12 0.39
CA ASP A 202 6.86 26.05 1.10
C ASP A 202 5.46 26.16 0.45
N THR A 203 5.11 25.23 -0.45
CA THR A 203 3.86 25.29 -1.21
C THR A 203 2.64 25.01 -0.35
N LEU A 204 2.77 24.30 0.78
CA LEU A 204 1.68 24.17 1.75
C LEU A 204 1.52 25.43 2.62
N GLY A 205 2.32 26.47 2.41
CA GLY A 205 2.33 27.64 3.27
C GLY A 205 3.20 27.41 4.51
N ASN A 206 3.49 28.50 5.22
CA ASN A 206 4.50 28.48 6.29
C ASN A 206 4.02 27.81 7.59
N VAL A 207 2.71 27.82 7.86
CA VAL A 207 2.12 27.35 9.13
C VAL A 207 0.95 26.43 8.84
N ALA A 208 0.80 25.39 9.67
CA ALA A 208 -0.34 24.47 9.63
C ALA A 208 -1.68 25.20 9.49
N SER A 209 -2.51 24.74 8.56
CA SER A 209 -3.81 25.35 8.28
C SER A 209 -4.89 24.32 8.00
N SER A 210 -6.00 24.42 8.73
CA SER A 210 -7.17 23.58 8.46
C SER A 210 -7.99 24.01 7.24
N ILE A 211 -7.49 24.96 6.44
CA ILE A 211 -8.19 25.54 5.29
C ILE A 211 -7.48 25.08 4.00
N GLU A 212 -8.07 24.11 3.29
CA GLU A 212 -7.48 23.52 2.08
C GLU A 212 -7.04 24.56 1.03
N SER A 213 -7.81 25.63 0.84
CA SER A 213 -7.51 26.66 -0.17
C SER A 213 -6.26 27.49 0.13
N THR A 214 -5.67 27.36 1.32
CA THR A 214 -4.39 27.99 1.67
C THR A 214 -3.18 27.17 1.19
N HIS A 215 -3.40 25.90 0.83
CA HIS A 215 -2.39 25.00 0.33
C HIS A 215 -2.27 25.11 -1.19
N ASP A 216 -1.06 25.40 -1.68
CA ASP A 216 -0.75 25.30 -3.10
C ASP A 216 -0.36 23.85 -3.44
N TRP A 217 -1.30 23.15 -4.09
CA TRP A 217 -1.08 21.81 -4.60
C TRP A 217 -0.31 21.79 -5.93
N SER A 218 -0.02 22.96 -6.53
CA SER A 218 0.86 23.05 -7.69
C SER A 218 2.25 22.52 -7.32
N CYS A 219 2.90 21.79 -8.23
CA CYS A 219 4.19 21.17 -7.96
C CYS A 219 5.33 21.89 -8.70
N PRO A 220 5.65 23.15 -8.35
CA PRO A 220 6.74 23.86 -8.98
C PRO A 220 8.06 23.21 -8.58
N THR A 221 9.01 23.15 -9.52
CA THR A 221 10.37 22.73 -9.18
C THR A 221 10.99 23.68 -8.15
N ARG A 222 11.81 23.13 -7.25
CA ARG A 222 12.64 23.88 -6.30
C ARG A 222 13.65 24.78 -7.01
N TRP A 223 14.16 24.34 -8.16
CA TRP A 223 15.21 25.04 -8.90
C TRP A 223 14.78 25.32 -10.34
N SER A 224 14.74 26.59 -10.72
CA SER A 224 14.31 27.01 -12.06
C SER A 224 15.12 26.38 -13.20
N GLY A 225 16.42 26.12 -12.98
CA GLY A 225 17.30 25.45 -13.95
C GLY A 225 17.20 23.92 -13.98
N LEU A 226 16.37 23.31 -13.12
CA LEU A 226 16.23 21.85 -13.03
C LEU A 226 14.75 21.46 -12.91
N PRO A 227 14.01 21.38 -14.04
CA PRO A 227 12.62 20.94 -14.07
C PRO A 227 12.42 19.52 -13.52
N LEU A 228 11.25 19.23 -12.95
CA LEU A 228 10.94 17.92 -12.34
C LEU A 228 10.97 16.75 -13.32
N ASN A 229 10.71 17.00 -14.61
CA ASN A 229 10.79 15.98 -15.66
C ASN A 229 12.23 15.74 -16.17
N THR A 230 13.25 16.31 -15.54
CA THR A 230 14.65 16.02 -15.86
C THR A 230 14.98 14.58 -15.46
N GLU A 231 14.99 13.67 -16.42
CA GLU A 231 15.08 12.24 -16.10
C GLU A 231 16.46 11.78 -15.65
N LYS A 232 17.55 12.32 -16.20
CA LYS A 232 18.92 11.83 -15.95
C LYS A 232 19.69 12.69 -14.97
N VAL A 233 20.50 12.05 -14.14
CA VAL A 233 21.48 12.72 -13.28
C VAL A 233 22.44 13.58 -14.12
N ALA A 234 23.08 14.57 -13.50
CA ALA A 234 23.94 15.51 -14.21
C ALA A 234 25.08 14.78 -14.93
N ALA A 235 25.45 15.24 -16.13
CA ALA A 235 26.51 14.62 -16.93
C ALA A 235 27.87 14.59 -16.19
N SER A 236 28.12 15.57 -15.32
CA SER A 236 29.29 15.66 -14.44
C SER A 236 29.46 14.46 -13.51
N THR A 237 28.38 13.72 -13.22
CA THR A 237 28.43 12.52 -12.38
C THR A 237 29.08 11.32 -13.09
N GLY A 238 29.19 11.36 -14.43
CA GLY A 238 29.62 10.22 -15.23
C GLY A 238 28.63 9.04 -15.25
N LYS A 239 27.40 9.24 -14.76
CA LYS A 239 26.34 8.22 -14.70
C LYS A 239 25.23 8.51 -15.71
N GLN A 240 24.52 7.47 -16.12
CA GLN A 240 23.29 7.52 -16.92
C GLN A 240 22.04 7.20 -16.09
N TRP A 241 22.17 7.27 -14.76
CA TRP A 241 21.12 6.93 -13.83
C TRP A 241 19.93 7.88 -13.94
N LYS A 242 18.73 7.37 -13.62
CA LYS A 242 17.55 8.22 -13.45
C LYS A 242 17.71 9.08 -12.19
N ARG A 243 17.27 10.34 -12.23
CA ARG A 243 17.20 11.18 -11.04
C ARG A 243 16.20 10.60 -10.05
N LEU A 244 16.52 10.76 -8.77
CA LEU A 244 15.54 10.50 -7.72
C LEU A 244 14.67 11.73 -7.53
N PHE A 245 13.43 11.53 -7.09
CA PHE A 245 12.53 12.63 -6.73
C PHE A 245 12.32 12.69 -5.23
N LEU A 246 12.68 13.82 -4.61
CA LEU A 246 12.26 14.15 -3.25
C LEU A 246 11.05 15.09 -3.32
N MET A 247 9.89 14.54 -2.95
CA MET A 247 8.63 15.28 -2.88
C MET A 247 8.52 15.94 -1.51
N ASN A 248 8.63 17.26 -1.48
CA ASN A 248 8.41 18.06 -0.28
C ASN A 248 6.91 18.28 -0.07
N GLN A 249 6.41 17.84 1.08
CA GLN A 249 4.99 17.84 1.44
C GLN A 249 4.87 18.15 2.94
N PHE A 250 5.24 19.37 3.33
CA PHE A 250 5.20 19.81 4.73
C PHE A 250 5.08 21.33 4.84
N HIS A 251 4.67 21.78 6.03
CA HIS A 251 4.77 23.17 6.44
C HIS A 251 6.15 23.45 7.08
N PRO A 252 6.95 24.41 6.58
CA PRO A 252 8.32 24.63 7.05
C PRO A 252 8.42 25.38 8.38
N GLY A 253 7.42 26.18 8.75
CA GLY A 253 7.44 27.00 9.96
C GLY A 253 6.84 26.28 11.17
N THR A 254 5.61 25.79 11.06
CA THR A 254 4.94 25.02 12.12
C THR A 254 4.09 23.91 11.54
N SER A 255 4.01 22.79 12.26
CA SER A 255 3.12 21.66 11.93
C SER A 255 2.38 21.18 13.18
N THR A 256 1.23 20.53 13.00
CA THR A 256 0.56 19.82 14.10
C THR A 256 0.23 18.39 13.66
N VAL A 257 0.13 17.48 14.63
CA VAL A 257 -0.24 16.07 14.38
C VAL A 257 -1.55 15.95 13.60
N PHE A 258 -2.55 16.77 13.93
CA PHE A 258 -3.88 16.74 13.32
C PHE A 258 -3.87 17.32 11.90
N ASP A 259 -3.23 18.46 11.72
CA ASP A 259 -3.09 19.11 10.42
C ASP A 259 -2.31 18.24 9.43
N SER A 260 -1.15 17.73 9.84
CA SER A 260 -0.37 16.81 9.01
C SER A 260 -1.13 15.52 8.71
N ALA A 261 -1.95 14.99 9.62
CA ALA A 261 -2.81 13.84 9.33
C ALA A 261 -3.88 14.16 8.28
N SER A 262 -4.40 15.39 8.28
CA SER A 262 -5.55 15.79 7.45
C SER A 262 -5.12 16.27 6.06
N TYR A 263 -3.91 16.82 5.92
CA TYR A 263 -3.41 17.42 4.68
C TYR A 263 -2.06 16.85 4.24
N ASP A 264 -0.98 17.13 4.96
CA ASP A 264 0.39 16.78 4.53
C ASP A 264 0.51 15.29 4.18
N ASN A 265 0.09 14.43 5.11
CA ASN A 265 0.27 12.99 5.09
C ASN A 265 -1.00 12.24 4.69
N ASN A 266 -2.07 12.97 4.39
CA ASN A 266 -3.32 12.39 3.94
C ASN A 266 -3.16 11.84 2.51
N LEU A 267 -3.65 10.63 2.28
CA LEU A 267 -3.49 9.92 1.02
C LEU A 267 -3.96 10.69 -0.22
N THR A 268 -5.12 11.36 -0.14
CA THR A 268 -5.66 12.18 -1.23
C THR A 268 -4.63 13.21 -1.67
N TYR A 269 -4.07 13.94 -0.71
CA TYR A 269 -3.16 15.05 -0.98
C TYR A 269 -1.75 14.59 -1.34
N LEU A 270 -1.26 13.49 -0.76
CA LEU A 270 -0.02 12.84 -1.19
C LEU A 270 -0.11 12.43 -2.66
N LYS A 271 -1.23 11.79 -3.05
CA LYS A 271 -1.43 11.37 -4.44
C LYS A 271 -1.67 12.54 -5.38
N ARG A 272 -2.42 13.55 -4.94
CA ARG A 272 -2.63 14.80 -5.69
C ARG A 272 -1.31 15.51 -5.97
N ARG A 273 -0.42 15.60 -4.98
CA ARG A 273 0.93 16.15 -5.15
C ARG A 273 1.70 15.34 -6.19
N GLN A 274 1.81 14.03 -6.03
CA GLN A 274 2.50 13.16 -7.01
C GLN A 274 1.99 13.39 -8.43
N ASP A 275 0.67 13.40 -8.61
CA ASP A 275 0.04 13.55 -9.92
C ASP A 275 0.32 14.92 -10.53
N ASN A 276 0.30 15.99 -9.74
CA ASN A 276 0.66 17.34 -10.17
C ASN A 276 2.16 17.48 -10.51
N CYS A 277 3.03 16.73 -9.82
CA CYS A 277 4.46 16.69 -10.13
C CYS A 277 4.77 15.89 -11.41
N GLY A 278 3.89 14.95 -11.79
CA GLY A 278 4.09 14.06 -12.93
C GLY A 278 5.17 13.00 -12.75
N VAL A 279 5.74 12.86 -11.54
CA VAL A 279 6.83 11.93 -11.21
C VAL A 279 6.52 11.24 -9.89
N ALA A 280 6.75 9.92 -9.81
CA ALA A 280 6.59 9.17 -8.57
C ALA A 280 7.74 9.51 -7.59
N PRO A 281 7.46 9.78 -6.31
CA PRO A 281 8.50 10.15 -5.36
C PRO A 281 9.36 8.95 -4.97
N ASN A 282 10.68 9.14 -4.92
CA ASN A 282 11.58 8.23 -4.21
C ASN A 282 11.67 8.57 -2.73
N TYR A 283 11.45 9.83 -2.37
CA TYR A 283 11.41 10.30 -1.00
C TYR A 283 10.15 11.14 -0.81
N VAL A 284 9.35 10.81 0.19
CA VAL A 284 8.17 11.57 0.61
C VAL A 284 8.56 12.34 1.87
N GLY A 285 8.97 13.59 1.68
CA GLY A 285 9.41 14.50 2.74
C GLY A 285 8.21 15.10 3.46
N ILE A 286 8.07 14.81 4.76
CA ILE A 286 6.90 15.18 5.57
C ILE A 286 7.28 15.56 7.01
N ASN A 287 6.35 16.22 7.71
CA ASN A 287 6.33 16.29 9.18
C ASN A 287 5.38 15.22 9.76
N ASN A 288 5.49 14.95 11.06
CA ASN A 288 4.61 14.06 11.82
C ASN A 288 4.41 12.70 11.14
N TYR A 289 5.49 12.02 10.78
CA TYR A 289 5.48 10.82 9.93
C TYR A 289 4.62 9.64 10.39
N LYS A 290 4.19 9.60 11.67
CA LYS A 290 3.24 8.59 12.18
C LYS A 290 1.77 9.03 12.06
N SER A 291 1.51 10.24 11.62
CA SER A 291 0.19 10.78 11.31
C SER A 291 -0.15 10.53 9.84
N GLY A 292 -1.39 10.16 9.56
CA GLY A 292 -1.88 9.93 8.18
C GLY A 292 -1.38 8.61 7.57
N GLU A 293 -1.32 8.56 6.24
CA GLU A 293 -1.16 7.32 5.47
C GLU A 293 0.17 7.22 4.71
N ALA A 294 1.16 8.09 4.97
CA ALA A 294 2.43 8.13 4.25
C ALA A 294 3.18 6.78 4.20
N GLU A 295 3.18 6.02 5.29
CA GLU A 295 3.78 4.68 5.35
C GLU A 295 3.09 3.70 4.38
N ARG A 296 1.75 3.72 4.32
CA ARG A 296 0.98 2.86 3.43
C ARG A 296 1.11 3.29 1.98
N TYR A 297 1.14 4.60 1.74
CA TYR A 297 1.34 5.17 0.44
C TYR A 297 2.70 4.76 -0.14
N THR A 298 3.78 4.89 0.62
CA THR A 298 5.12 4.44 0.19
C THR A 298 5.20 2.93 0.05
N ALA A 299 4.57 2.14 0.94
CA ALA A 299 4.46 0.70 0.77
C ALA A 299 3.73 0.30 -0.53
N ALA A 300 2.66 1.01 -0.89
CA ALA A 300 1.93 0.79 -2.13
C ALA A 300 2.72 1.19 -3.39
N LEU A 301 3.57 2.24 -3.29
CA LEU A 301 4.50 2.60 -4.36
C LEU A 301 5.60 1.54 -4.56
N ASN A 302 5.99 0.82 -3.50
CA ASN A 302 7.03 -0.20 -3.53
C ASN A 302 6.53 -1.60 -3.95
N ASN A 303 5.33 -1.96 -3.50
CA ASN A 303 4.81 -3.34 -3.62
C ASN A 303 3.57 -3.45 -4.52
N GLY A 304 3.11 -2.33 -5.09
CA GLY A 304 1.80 -2.24 -5.70
C GLY A 304 0.70 -1.93 -4.68
N GLY A 305 -0.39 -1.35 -5.17
CA GLY A 305 -1.47 -0.86 -4.33
C GLY A 305 -2.85 -0.95 -4.97
N ILE A 306 -3.83 -1.17 -4.11
CA ILE A 306 -5.26 -1.00 -4.39
C ILE A 306 -5.67 0.32 -3.76
N PHE A 307 -6.05 1.28 -4.59
CA PHE A 307 -6.47 2.62 -4.18
C PHE A 307 -7.99 2.70 -4.29
N LEU A 308 -8.68 2.98 -3.19
CA LEU A 308 -10.12 3.14 -3.15
C LEU A 308 -10.47 4.63 -3.21
N HIS A 309 -11.49 4.97 -3.99
CA HIS A 309 -11.90 6.34 -4.25
C HIS A 309 -13.35 6.54 -3.83
N GLU A 310 -13.65 7.70 -3.27
CA GLU A 310 -15.02 8.09 -2.90
C GLU A 310 -15.88 8.32 -4.13
N GLY A 311 -15.29 8.89 -5.19
CA GLY A 311 -15.97 9.11 -6.47
C GLY A 311 -16.04 7.86 -7.35
N ARG A 312 -16.84 7.93 -8.43
CA ARG A 312 -16.80 6.96 -9.53
C ARG A 312 -15.58 7.16 -10.43
N ASN A 313 -15.25 6.15 -11.25
CA ASN A 313 -14.14 6.17 -12.23
C ASN A 313 -12.73 6.40 -11.65
N ALA A 314 -12.58 6.22 -10.33
CA ALA A 314 -11.36 6.54 -9.61
C ALA A 314 -10.85 7.98 -9.91
N SER A 315 -11.77 8.94 -10.02
CA SER A 315 -11.42 10.29 -10.46
C SER A 315 -10.32 10.89 -9.60
N ARG A 316 -9.27 11.43 -10.23
CA ARG A 316 -8.14 12.09 -9.54
C ARG A 316 -8.53 13.40 -8.84
N SER A 317 -9.72 13.93 -9.14
CA SER A 317 -10.27 15.13 -8.52
C SER A 317 -11.12 14.83 -7.28
N GLN A 318 -11.20 13.57 -6.85
CA GLN A 318 -12.00 13.12 -5.71
C GLN A 318 -11.08 12.46 -4.70
N ASP A 319 -11.62 12.22 -3.51
CA ASP A 319 -10.83 11.76 -2.38
C ASP A 319 -10.51 10.26 -2.51
N ILE A 320 -9.28 9.94 -2.07
CA ILE A 320 -8.79 8.58 -1.97
C ILE A 320 -8.90 8.16 -0.51
N VAL A 321 -9.94 7.39 -0.23
CA VAL A 321 -10.40 7.02 1.11
C VAL A 321 -9.58 5.88 1.73
N CYS A 322 -8.74 5.23 0.92
CA CYS A 322 -7.90 4.12 1.37
C CYS A 322 -6.83 3.76 0.33
N VAL A 323 -5.64 3.38 0.81
CA VAL A 323 -4.67 2.61 0.03
C VAL A 323 -4.33 1.33 0.77
N ILE A 324 -4.34 0.23 0.04
CA ILE A 324 -4.00 -1.10 0.53
C ILE A 324 -2.82 -1.60 -0.28
N PRO A 325 -1.61 -1.70 0.31
CA PRO A 325 -0.48 -2.38 -0.31
C PRO A 325 -0.85 -3.83 -0.65
N VAL A 326 -0.48 -4.30 -1.84
CA VAL A 326 -0.85 -5.64 -2.30
C VAL A 326 -0.16 -6.68 -1.44
N SER A 327 -0.93 -7.31 -0.55
CA SER A 327 -0.50 -8.43 0.28
C SER A 327 -1.69 -9.33 0.52
N THR A 328 -1.47 -10.65 0.57
CA THR A 328 -2.56 -11.59 0.84
C THR A 328 -3.06 -11.40 2.26
N GLY A 329 -4.36 -11.26 2.44
CA GLY A 329 -4.94 -11.04 3.77
C GLY A 329 -6.34 -10.43 3.75
N VAL A 330 -6.84 -10.19 4.95
CA VAL A 330 -8.14 -9.52 5.20
C VAL A 330 -7.87 -8.11 5.72
N VAL A 331 -8.50 -7.13 5.09
CA VAL A 331 -8.43 -5.72 5.49
C VAL A 331 -9.82 -5.27 5.93
N ASN A 332 -9.95 -5.03 7.24
CA ASN A 332 -11.12 -4.36 7.81
C ASN A 332 -10.88 -2.85 7.76
N ARG A 333 -11.74 -2.06 7.10
CA ARG A 333 -11.47 -0.63 6.84
C ARG A 333 -11.28 0.18 8.13
N LYS A 334 -12.17 -0.01 9.11
CA LYS A 334 -12.10 0.65 10.44
C LYS A 334 -10.80 0.39 11.22
N ALA A 335 -10.15 -0.75 11.03
CA ALA A 335 -8.94 -1.12 11.77
C ALA A 335 -7.65 -0.58 11.11
N ASN A 336 -7.77 0.09 9.97
CA ASN A 336 -6.68 0.28 9.04
C ASN A 336 -6.58 1.72 8.51
N GLY A 337 -7.04 2.75 9.21
CA GLY A 337 -6.93 4.13 8.71
C GLY A 337 -7.54 4.32 7.31
N CYS A 338 -8.53 3.49 6.98
CA CYS A 338 -9.33 3.61 5.77
C CYS A 338 -10.73 3.96 6.23
N GLU A 339 -11.30 5.03 5.67
CA GLU A 339 -12.65 5.45 6.02
C GLU A 339 -13.63 4.29 5.74
N ASN A 340 -14.69 4.12 6.52
CA ASN A 340 -15.67 3.04 6.27
C ASN A 340 -16.77 3.57 5.35
N ASP A 341 -17.32 2.73 4.46
CA ASP A 341 -18.54 3.08 3.71
C ASP A 341 -18.43 4.33 2.80
N GLU A 342 -17.21 4.69 2.38
CA GLU A 342 -17.06 5.82 1.43
C GLU A 342 -16.65 5.39 0.02
N ALA A 343 -15.96 4.25 -0.12
CA ALA A 343 -15.41 3.83 -1.40
C ALA A 343 -16.52 3.44 -2.39
N ARG A 344 -16.46 4.01 -3.59
CA ARG A 344 -17.36 3.71 -4.72
C ARG A 344 -16.63 3.18 -5.94
N SER A 345 -15.33 3.37 -6.03
CA SER A 345 -14.52 2.85 -7.14
C SER A 345 -13.10 2.56 -6.70
N MET A 346 -12.31 1.92 -7.56
CA MET A 346 -10.90 1.67 -7.27
C MET A 346 -9.98 1.81 -8.48
N SER A 347 -8.70 1.99 -8.19
CA SER A 347 -7.63 1.82 -9.17
C SER A 347 -6.53 0.89 -8.65
N LEU A 348 -5.96 0.12 -9.56
CA LEU A 348 -4.91 -0.86 -9.30
C LEU A 348 -3.59 -0.42 -9.92
N SER A 349 -2.48 -0.64 -9.21
CA SER A 349 -1.10 -0.46 -9.67
C SER A 349 -0.24 -1.58 -9.09
N GLY A 350 0.65 -2.19 -9.88
CA GLY A 350 1.57 -3.23 -9.38
C GLY A 350 0.90 -4.52 -8.89
N VAL A 351 -0.29 -4.88 -9.42
CA VAL A 351 -1.03 -6.08 -8.98
C VAL A 351 -0.76 -7.27 -9.90
N ALA A 352 -0.35 -8.40 -9.34
CA ALA A 352 -0.05 -9.61 -10.11
C ALA A 352 -1.30 -10.30 -10.68
N SER A 353 -1.15 -10.97 -11.82
CA SER A 353 -2.19 -11.85 -12.39
C SER A 353 -2.58 -12.96 -11.41
N GLY A 354 -3.86 -13.32 -11.39
CA GLY A 354 -4.40 -14.32 -10.47
C GLY A 354 -4.61 -13.79 -9.05
N THR A 355 -4.49 -12.48 -8.84
CA THR A 355 -4.94 -11.82 -7.61
C THR A 355 -6.46 -11.67 -7.65
N ARG A 356 -7.12 -12.09 -6.57
CA ARG A 356 -8.55 -11.85 -6.34
C ARG A 356 -8.73 -10.79 -5.26
N ILE A 357 -9.58 -9.82 -5.53
CA ILE A 357 -9.99 -8.76 -4.60
C ILE A 357 -11.50 -8.88 -4.41
N GLN A 358 -11.94 -9.07 -3.18
CA GLN A 358 -13.37 -9.11 -2.85
C GLN A 358 -13.71 -7.97 -1.90
N LEU A 359 -14.80 -7.27 -2.19
CA LEU A 359 -15.34 -6.22 -1.34
C LEU A 359 -16.74 -6.60 -0.91
N PHE A 360 -17.03 -6.39 0.37
CA PHE A 360 -18.29 -6.75 1.01
C PHE A 360 -18.86 -5.54 1.74
N ASP A 361 -20.18 -5.37 1.65
CA ASP A 361 -20.93 -4.49 2.56
C ASP A 361 -20.84 -5.01 4.00
N SER A 362 -21.06 -6.31 4.17
CA SER A 362 -20.97 -6.94 5.48
C SER A 362 -19.54 -6.98 6.06
N GLY A 363 -19.37 -6.43 7.27
CA GLY A 363 -18.10 -6.53 8.03
C GLY A 363 -17.66 -7.97 8.34
N SER A 364 -18.58 -8.94 8.37
CA SER A 364 -18.24 -10.37 8.54
C SER A 364 -17.81 -11.05 7.23
N GLY A 365 -17.96 -10.37 6.09
CA GLY A 365 -17.73 -10.92 4.75
C GLY A 365 -18.87 -11.82 4.28
N ASN A 366 -20.09 -11.63 4.80
CA ASN A 366 -21.26 -12.39 4.37
C ASN A 366 -21.58 -12.09 2.90
N THR A 367 -21.77 -13.13 2.10
CA THR A 367 -22.13 -13.06 0.68
C THR A 367 -23.63 -12.98 0.43
N GLN A 368 -24.47 -13.03 1.47
CA GLN A 368 -25.91 -12.75 1.40
C GLN A 368 -26.21 -11.26 1.26
N ASP A 369 -25.20 -10.40 1.43
CA ASP A 369 -25.31 -8.98 1.18
C ASP A 369 -24.50 -8.58 -0.07
N ASP A 370 -24.56 -7.31 -0.44
CA ASP A 370 -23.80 -6.78 -1.58
C ASP A 370 -22.32 -7.12 -1.50
N HIS A 371 -21.82 -7.73 -2.56
CA HIS A 371 -20.39 -7.98 -2.73
C HIS A 371 -19.99 -8.00 -4.19
N ILE A 372 -18.73 -7.66 -4.43
CA ILE A 372 -18.11 -7.75 -5.74
C ILE A 372 -16.82 -8.57 -5.63
N THR A 373 -16.61 -9.44 -6.62
CA THR A 373 -15.36 -10.20 -6.77
C THR A 373 -14.65 -9.71 -8.02
N ILE A 374 -13.38 -9.31 -7.87
CA ILE A 374 -12.52 -8.79 -8.93
C ILE A 374 -11.32 -9.73 -9.09
N ASP A 375 -11.21 -10.40 -10.22
CA ASP A 375 -10.09 -11.26 -10.58
C ASP A 375 -9.19 -10.57 -11.60
N VAL A 376 -7.92 -10.38 -11.24
CA VAL A 376 -6.91 -9.75 -12.09
C VAL A 376 -6.37 -10.76 -13.10
N LYS A 377 -6.51 -10.47 -14.39
CA LYS A 377 -6.22 -11.42 -15.49
C LYS A 377 -4.77 -11.38 -16.00
N ARG A 378 -4.09 -10.25 -15.82
CA ARG A 378 -2.68 -10.07 -16.23
C ARG A 378 -1.89 -9.32 -15.16
N ASN A 379 -0.57 -9.36 -15.25
CA ASN A 379 0.27 -8.51 -14.41
C ASN A 379 0.02 -7.04 -14.76
N ILE A 380 -0.32 -6.24 -13.75
CA ILE A 380 -0.43 -4.79 -13.81
C ILE A 380 0.91 -4.22 -13.35
N GLY A 381 1.54 -3.39 -14.18
CA GLY A 381 2.86 -2.84 -13.88
C GLY A 381 2.85 -1.89 -12.67
N ILE A 382 3.97 -1.79 -11.96
CA ILE A 382 4.17 -0.76 -10.93
C ILE A 382 4.26 0.61 -11.65
N GLY A 383 3.27 1.48 -11.42
CA GLY A 383 3.10 2.73 -12.18
C GLY A 383 2.06 2.67 -13.31
N GLU A 384 1.52 1.50 -13.61
CA GLU A 384 0.30 1.38 -14.41
C GLU A 384 -0.94 1.72 -13.56
N ARG A 385 -1.99 2.23 -14.19
CA ARG A 385 -3.27 2.54 -13.52
C ARG A 385 -4.43 1.88 -14.23
N VAL A 386 -4.92 0.77 -13.70
CA VAL A 386 -6.16 0.11 -14.14
C VAL A 386 -7.31 0.58 -13.27
N VAL A 387 -8.44 0.96 -13.88
CA VAL A 387 -9.60 1.51 -13.16
C VAL A 387 -10.75 0.51 -13.14
N ILE A 388 -11.34 0.33 -11.96
CA ILE A 388 -12.64 -0.30 -11.78
C ILE A 388 -13.61 0.83 -11.40
N PRO A 389 -14.50 1.25 -12.31
CA PRO A 389 -15.18 2.53 -12.22
C PRO A 389 -16.31 2.60 -11.19
N SER A 390 -16.87 1.47 -10.79
CA SER A 390 -17.90 1.32 -9.77
C SER A 390 -17.85 -0.11 -9.19
N PHE A 391 -18.36 -0.31 -7.98
CA PHE A 391 -18.55 -1.62 -7.38
C PHE A 391 -19.92 -2.24 -7.66
N GLU A 392 -20.77 -1.56 -8.44
CA GLU A 392 -22.16 -1.97 -8.70
C GLU A 392 -22.39 -2.50 -10.11
N SER A 393 -21.34 -2.97 -10.78
CA SER A 393 -21.46 -3.50 -12.15
C SER A 393 -20.48 -4.63 -12.42
N ASP A 394 -20.91 -5.55 -13.28
CA ASP A 394 -19.99 -6.53 -13.86
C ASP A 394 -19.09 -5.86 -14.89
N ALA A 395 -17.89 -6.39 -15.03
CA ALA A 395 -17.00 -6.02 -16.12
C ALA A 395 -16.11 -7.19 -16.52
N SER A 396 -15.74 -7.28 -17.78
CA SER A 396 -14.75 -8.23 -18.26
C SER A 396 -13.87 -7.54 -19.29
N THR A 397 -12.66 -7.21 -18.89
CA THR A 397 -11.66 -6.53 -19.74
C THR A 397 -10.47 -7.48 -19.98
N SER A 398 -9.44 -7.01 -20.66
CA SER A 398 -8.13 -7.69 -20.72
C SER A 398 -7.43 -7.72 -19.36
N ASP A 399 -7.77 -6.80 -18.46
CA ASP A 399 -7.02 -6.53 -17.24
C ASP A 399 -7.62 -7.26 -16.04
N TYR A 400 -8.95 -7.34 -16.00
CA TYR A 400 -9.68 -7.95 -14.88
C TYR A 400 -11.05 -8.48 -15.31
N GLN A 401 -11.64 -9.27 -14.43
CA GLN A 401 -13.05 -9.64 -14.43
C GLN A 401 -13.65 -9.21 -13.10
N ALA A 402 -14.75 -8.48 -13.14
CA ALA A 402 -15.52 -8.08 -11.97
C ALA A 402 -16.92 -8.70 -12.06
N VAL A 403 -17.35 -9.33 -10.96
CA VAL A 403 -18.67 -9.94 -10.81
C VAL A 403 -19.33 -9.33 -9.58
N TYR A 404 -20.38 -8.54 -9.80
CA TYR A 404 -21.13 -7.87 -8.74
C TYR A 404 -22.42 -8.61 -8.43
N ASN A 405 -22.65 -8.92 -7.16
CA ASN A 405 -23.86 -9.53 -6.67
C ASN A 405 -24.65 -8.52 -5.83
N ARG A 406 -25.76 -8.07 -6.41
CA ARG A 406 -26.60 -6.99 -5.87
C ARG A 406 -27.58 -7.47 -4.81
N ASN A 407 -27.65 -6.74 -3.70
CA ASN A 407 -28.77 -6.74 -2.77
C ASN A 407 -29.45 -5.35 -2.74
N ASN A 408 -28.81 -4.37 -2.10
CA ASN A 408 -29.28 -2.99 -1.93
C ASN A 408 -28.24 -1.91 -2.33
N GLY A 409 -27.12 -2.28 -2.94
CA GLY A 409 -26.08 -1.40 -3.49
C GLY A 409 -24.79 -1.38 -2.66
N LEU A 410 -23.63 -1.38 -3.33
CA LEU A 410 -22.30 -1.52 -2.69
C LEU A 410 -21.47 -0.22 -2.69
N ASP A 411 -21.74 0.69 -3.63
CA ASP A 411 -21.00 1.96 -3.75
C ASP A 411 -21.23 2.79 -2.47
N GLY A 412 -20.16 3.03 -1.68
CA GLY A 412 -20.26 3.73 -0.42
C GLY A 412 -20.83 2.89 0.72
N LYS A 413 -20.66 1.56 0.68
CA LYS A 413 -21.01 0.67 1.82
C LYS A 413 -19.96 -0.41 2.10
N THR A 414 -18.85 -0.40 1.37
CA THR A 414 -17.82 -1.44 1.56
C THR A 414 -17.21 -1.36 2.96
N SER A 415 -17.38 -2.39 3.78
CA SER A 415 -16.82 -2.48 5.13
C SER A 415 -15.65 -3.46 5.24
N ARG A 416 -15.56 -4.45 4.33
CA ARG A 416 -14.51 -5.48 4.36
C ARG A 416 -13.93 -5.75 2.98
N ILE A 417 -12.61 -5.91 2.94
CA ILE A 417 -11.87 -6.27 1.73
C ILE A 417 -11.03 -7.51 2.00
N VAL A 418 -11.04 -8.44 1.05
CA VAL A 418 -10.24 -9.68 1.11
C VAL A 418 -9.40 -9.78 -0.15
N ILE A 419 -8.09 -9.95 0.04
CA ILE A 419 -7.13 -10.16 -1.05
C ILE A 419 -6.63 -11.59 -0.97
N SER A 420 -6.89 -12.35 -2.04
CA SER A 420 -6.56 -13.78 -2.13
C SER A 420 -6.09 -14.13 -3.54
N ARG A 421 -5.97 -15.43 -3.85
CA ARG A 421 -5.68 -15.90 -5.21
C ARG A 421 -6.96 -16.35 -5.88
N THR A 422 -7.09 -16.03 -7.17
CA THR A 422 -8.14 -16.55 -8.04
C THR A 422 -7.97 -18.07 -8.17
N PRO A 423 -8.98 -18.88 -7.80
CA PRO A 423 -8.93 -20.32 -7.98
C PRO A 423 -8.85 -20.71 -9.46
N THR A 424 -7.95 -21.63 -9.79
CA THR A 424 -7.77 -22.15 -11.16
C THR A 424 -8.72 -23.29 -11.49
N ASP A 425 -9.39 -23.87 -10.50
CA ASP A 425 -10.44 -24.88 -10.63
C ASP A 425 -11.84 -24.26 -10.36
N PHE A 426 -12.88 -25.08 -10.24
CA PHE A 426 -14.23 -24.65 -9.86
C PHE A 426 -14.49 -24.78 -8.36
N SER A 427 -13.46 -24.69 -7.50
CA SER A 427 -13.63 -24.76 -6.04
C SER A 427 -14.49 -23.63 -5.46
N ASP A 428 -14.52 -22.48 -6.13
CA ASP A 428 -15.35 -21.31 -5.84
C ASP A 428 -16.63 -21.23 -6.69
N ALA A 429 -16.98 -22.30 -7.41
CA ALA A 429 -18.25 -22.37 -8.12
C ALA A 429 -19.41 -22.09 -7.16
N SER A 430 -20.36 -21.26 -7.62
CA SER A 430 -21.46 -20.78 -6.81
C SER A 430 -22.64 -20.31 -7.67
N VAL A 431 -23.82 -20.31 -7.06
CA VAL A 431 -25.07 -19.81 -7.64
C VAL A 431 -25.69 -18.81 -6.67
N ALA A 432 -26.00 -17.62 -7.17
CA ALA A 432 -26.76 -16.59 -6.46
C ALA A 432 -28.25 -16.72 -6.81
N PHE A 433 -29.13 -16.76 -5.81
CA PHE A 433 -30.58 -16.78 -5.99
C PHE A 433 -31.19 -15.42 -5.66
N TYR A 434 -32.27 -15.07 -6.35
CA TYR A 434 -32.89 -13.75 -6.25
C TYR A 434 -34.42 -13.86 -6.10
N GLU A 435 -34.98 -12.90 -5.35
CA GLU A 435 -36.42 -12.77 -5.10
C GLU A 435 -37.19 -12.33 -6.35
N GLY A 436 -36.56 -11.59 -7.26
CA GLY A 436 -37.16 -11.15 -8.52
C GLY A 436 -36.85 -12.07 -9.70
N THR A 437 -37.50 -11.84 -10.85
CA THR A 437 -37.09 -12.47 -12.12
C THR A 437 -35.85 -11.76 -12.70
N HIS A 438 -35.12 -12.41 -13.62
CA HIS A 438 -33.95 -11.82 -14.29
C HIS A 438 -32.82 -11.37 -13.34
N ALA A 439 -32.64 -12.06 -12.21
CA ALA A 439 -31.72 -11.67 -11.14
C ALA A 439 -31.97 -10.22 -10.65
N SER A 440 -33.24 -9.81 -10.59
CA SER A 440 -33.67 -8.51 -10.05
C SER A 440 -34.11 -8.62 -8.58
N GLN A 441 -34.41 -7.47 -7.97
CA GLN A 441 -34.74 -7.32 -6.54
C GLN A 441 -33.56 -7.72 -5.64
N ASN A 442 -33.85 -8.26 -4.46
CA ASN A 442 -32.83 -8.59 -3.47
C ASN A 442 -32.19 -9.94 -3.78
N LEU A 443 -30.93 -10.06 -3.36
CA LEU A 443 -30.23 -11.33 -3.28
C LEU A 443 -30.84 -12.12 -2.13
N ASP A 444 -31.38 -13.30 -2.43
CA ASP A 444 -31.90 -14.20 -1.40
C ASP A 444 -30.74 -14.92 -0.70
N CYS A 445 -29.88 -15.58 -1.47
CA CYS A 445 -28.70 -16.26 -0.96
C CYS A 445 -27.68 -16.57 -2.05
N VAL A 446 -26.44 -16.89 -1.64
CA VAL A 446 -25.42 -17.47 -2.52
C VAL A 446 -25.04 -18.84 -1.98
N ILE A 447 -25.13 -19.85 -2.84
CA ILE A 447 -24.82 -21.23 -2.47
C ILE A 447 -23.57 -21.73 -3.20
N PRO A 448 -22.76 -22.59 -2.56
CA PRO A 448 -21.68 -23.31 -3.24
C PRO A 448 -22.23 -24.22 -4.34
N PHE A 449 -21.50 -24.32 -5.44
CA PHE A 449 -21.82 -25.18 -6.57
C PHE A 449 -20.64 -26.08 -6.97
N SER A 450 -19.67 -26.19 -6.05
CA SER A 450 -18.45 -27.00 -6.19
C SER A 450 -18.57 -28.41 -5.62
N SER A 451 -19.72 -28.76 -5.04
CA SER A 451 -20.01 -30.08 -4.47
C SER A 451 -21.50 -30.44 -4.55
N SER A 452 -21.83 -31.71 -4.35
CA SER A 452 -23.20 -32.21 -4.39
C SER A 452 -23.80 -32.33 -2.99
N TYR A 453 -25.02 -31.82 -2.82
CA TYR A 453 -25.74 -31.85 -1.55
C TYR A 453 -27.23 -31.51 -1.78
N ASN A 454 -28.04 -31.73 -0.75
CA ASN A 454 -29.46 -31.36 -0.77
C ASN A 454 -29.70 -30.28 0.27
N MET A 455 -30.68 -29.40 0.02
CA MET A 455 -30.98 -28.27 0.88
C MET A 455 -32.48 -28.08 1.04
N LYS A 456 -32.93 -27.96 2.30
CA LYS A 456 -34.28 -27.50 2.64
C LYS A 456 -34.23 -25.99 2.85
N MET A 457 -35.07 -25.22 2.17
CA MET A 457 -35.04 -23.75 2.30
C MET A 457 -35.37 -23.31 3.73
N LYS A 458 -36.33 -23.96 4.40
CA LYS A 458 -36.64 -23.68 5.83
C LYS A 458 -35.51 -24.00 6.82
N SER A 459 -34.47 -24.74 6.42
CA SER A 459 -33.39 -25.16 7.31
C SER A 459 -32.11 -25.37 6.52
N ASN A 460 -31.40 -24.27 6.27
CA ASN A 460 -30.12 -24.27 5.57
C ASN A 460 -29.15 -23.27 6.22
N SER A 461 -27.84 -23.52 6.06
CA SER A 461 -26.77 -22.66 6.56
C SER A 461 -26.41 -21.51 5.61
N PHE A 462 -27.05 -21.43 4.44
CA PHE A 462 -26.74 -20.46 3.39
C PHE A 462 -27.69 -19.26 3.40
N GLY A 463 -28.68 -19.24 4.30
CA GLY A 463 -29.66 -18.18 4.48
C GLY A 463 -30.72 -18.08 3.37
N CYS A 464 -30.84 -19.08 2.52
CA CYS A 464 -31.87 -19.08 1.47
C CYS A 464 -33.27 -19.10 2.06
N SER A 465 -34.18 -18.28 1.55
CA SER A 465 -35.55 -18.17 2.05
C SER A 465 -36.47 -19.20 1.40
N ASN A 466 -37.50 -19.60 2.14
CA ASN A 466 -38.53 -20.49 1.64
C ASN A 466 -39.58 -19.69 0.86
N ASP A 467 -39.92 -20.16 -0.34
CA ASP A 467 -40.95 -19.57 -1.20
C ASP A 467 -40.65 -18.15 -1.75
N GLU A 468 -39.41 -17.67 -1.69
CA GLU A 468 -39.05 -16.33 -2.22
C GLU A 468 -38.32 -16.40 -3.57
N ILE A 469 -37.52 -17.45 -3.80
CA ILE A 469 -36.62 -17.54 -4.96
C ILE A 469 -37.38 -17.57 -6.29
N GLN A 470 -37.10 -16.64 -7.20
CA GLN A 470 -37.73 -16.56 -8.52
C GLN A 470 -36.75 -16.72 -9.68
N SER A 471 -35.48 -16.36 -9.49
CA SER A 471 -34.43 -16.47 -10.50
C SER A 471 -33.07 -16.80 -9.88
N ALA A 472 -32.08 -17.05 -10.73
CA ALA A 472 -30.71 -17.27 -10.30
C ALA A 472 -29.70 -16.61 -11.22
N ARG A 473 -28.48 -16.54 -10.73
CA ARG A 473 -27.29 -16.25 -11.49
C ARG A 473 -26.22 -17.28 -11.14
N ILE A 474 -25.83 -18.08 -12.13
CA ILE A 474 -24.71 -19.01 -11.99
C ILE A 474 -23.44 -18.18 -12.13
N LEU A 475 -22.70 -17.99 -11.04
CA LEU A 475 -21.53 -17.12 -11.01
C LEU A 475 -20.32 -17.81 -11.64
N LYS A 476 -20.15 -19.10 -11.32
CA LYS A 476 -19.14 -19.99 -11.87
C LYS A 476 -19.60 -21.44 -11.70
N ALA A 477 -19.43 -22.27 -12.71
CA ALA A 477 -19.88 -23.66 -12.69
C ALA A 477 -19.14 -24.53 -13.71
N LYS A 478 -18.92 -25.80 -13.37
CA LYS A 478 -18.34 -26.79 -14.27
C LYS A 478 -19.41 -27.42 -15.16
N ALA A 479 -19.08 -27.73 -16.42
CA ALA A 479 -19.96 -28.45 -17.32
C ALA A 479 -20.45 -29.78 -16.71
N GLY A 480 -21.70 -30.13 -16.96
CA GLY A 480 -22.33 -31.34 -16.44
C GLY A 480 -22.86 -31.24 -15.01
N THR A 481 -22.61 -30.11 -14.32
CA THR A 481 -23.29 -29.81 -13.05
C THR A 481 -24.75 -29.46 -13.28
N SER A 482 -25.58 -29.61 -12.25
CA SER A 482 -26.99 -29.27 -12.32
C SER A 482 -27.57 -28.94 -10.95
N PHE A 483 -28.65 -28.18 -10.91
CA PHE A 483 -29.49 -28.10 -9.72
C PHE A 483 -30.96 -28.27 -10.06
N THR A 484 -31.71 -28.92 -9.17
CA THR A 484 -33.16 -29.10 -9.28
C THR A 484 -33.87 -28.47 -8.10
N LEU A 485 -34.86 -27.63 -8.39
CA LEU A 485 -35.65 -26.90 -7.40
C LEU A 485 -37.08 -27.45 -7.41
N THR A 486 -37.66 -27.67 -6.22
CA THR A 486 -39.04 -28.13 -6.05
C THR A 486 -39.73 -27.35 -4.94
N GLY A 487 -41.05 -27.25 -5.05
CA GLY A 487 -41.87 -26.60 -4.03
C GLY A 487 -42.17 -27.45 -2.82
N HIS A 488 -42.03 -28.77 -2.90
CA HIS A 488 -42.36 -29.61 -1.75
C HIS A 488 -41.24 -29.57 -0.70
N PRO A 489 -41.54 -29.28 0.60
CA PRO A 489 -40.52 -29.14 1.65
C PRO A 489 -39.68 -30.40 1.96
N GLN A 490 -40.13 -31.57 1.51
CA GLN A 490 -39.39 -32.83 1.68
C GLN A 490 -38.64 -33.27 0.41
N GLY A 491 -38.70 -32.48 -0.66
CA GLY A 491 -37.94 -32.72 -1.89
C GLY A 491 -38.63 -33.59 -2.94
N ASP A 492 -39.82 -34.13 -2.69
CA ASP A 492 -40.59 -34.74 -3.78
C ASP A 492 -41.10 -33.70 -4.79
N PHE A 493 -41.64 -34.17 -5.91
CA PHE A 493 -41.98 -33.34 -7.07
C PHE A 493 -43.48 -33.09 -7.23
N SER A 494 -44.27 -33.36 -6.19
CA SER A 494 -45.73 -33.18 -6.21
C SER A 494 -46.14 -31.71 -6.39
N GLU A 495 -45.30 -30.78 -5.94
CA GLU A 495 -45.52 -29.32 -6.05
C GLU A 495 -44.75 -28.67 -7.21
N GLY A 496 -44.27 -29.46 -8.16
CA GLY A 496 -43.54 -28.96 -9.33
C GLY A 496 -42.03 -29.13 -9.20
N ARG A 497 -41.34 -29.13 -10.33
CA ARG A 497 -39.87 -29.09 -10.35
C ARG A 497 -39.34 -28.36 -11.58
N THR A 498 -38.21 -27.69 -11.38
CA THR A 498 -37.38 -27.14 -12.45
C THR A 498 -35.95 -27.61 -12.27
N THR A 499 -35.36 -28.15 -13.33
CA THR A 499 -33.94 -28.53 -13.37
C THR A 499 -33.18 -27.58 -14.26
N VAL A 500 -32.03 -27.11 -13.80
CA VAL A 500 -31.06 -26.34 -14.57
C VAL A 500 -29.82 -27.21 -14.75
N GLU A 501 -29.50 -27.54 -16.00
CA GLU A 501 -28.31 -28.31 -16.39
C GLU A 501 -27.28 -27.34 -17.00
N VAL A 502 -26.03 -27.42 -16.55
CA VAL A 502 -24.92 -26.62 -17.09
C VAL A 502 -24.28 -27.36 -18.26
N LEU A 503 -24.36 -26.79 -19.45
CA LEU A 503 -23.95 -27.45 -20.70
C LEU A 503 -22.47 -27.25 -21.03
N ARG A 504 -21.86 -26.17 -20.55
CA ARG A 504 -20.43 -25.88 -20.69
C ARG A 504 -19.90 -25.18 -19.43
N ASP A 505 -18.59 -25.12 -19.31
CA ASP A 505 -17.94 -24.38 -18.22
C ASP A 505 -18.37 -22.90 -18.23
N ILE A 506 -18.89 -22.46 -17.09
CA ILE A 506 -19.33 -21.11 -16.82
C ILE A 506 -18.22 -20.40 -16.08
N THR A 507 -17.50 -19.54 -16.78
CA THR A 507 -16.45 -18.66 -16.23
C THR A 507 -16.85 -17.20 -16.22
N LEU A 508 -17.96 -16.85 -16.88
CA LEU A 508 -18.65 -15.57 -16.81
C LEU A 508 -20.08 -15.82 -16.34
N PRO A 509 -20.63 -14.96 -15.47
CA PRO A 509 -21.93 -15.25 -14.87
C PRO A 509 -23.07 -15.38 -15.89
N VAL A 510 -23.94 -16.37 -15.68
CA VAL A 510 -25.12 -16.62 -16.52
C VAL A 510 -26.38 -16.43 -15.70
N VAL A 511 -27.29 -15.60 -16.21
CA VAL A 511 -28.60 -15.35 -15.58
C VAL A 511 -29.59 -16.43 -16.00
N ILE A 512 -30.26 -17.03 -15.02
CA ILE A 512 -31.45 -17.84 -15.17
C ILE A 512 -32.64 -16.93 -14.91
N PRO A 513 -33.37 -16.44 -15.93
CA PRO A 513 -34.33 -15.35 -15.76
C PRO A 513 -35.56 -15.75 -14.94
N SER A 514 -35.95 -17.03 -14.99
CA SER A 514 -37.06 -17.57 -14.21
C SER A 514 -36.95 -19.09 -14.13
N PHE A 515 -37.57 -19.67 -13.09
CA PHE A 515 -37.77 -21.11 -12.97
C PHE A 515 -39.13 -21.60 -13.50
N ASN A 516 -39.92 -20.73 -14.13
CA ASN A 516 -41.31 -21.01 -14.53
C ASN A 516 -41.47 -21.40 -16.00
N SER A 517 -40.38 -21.44 -16.78
CA SER A 517 -40.40 -21.82 -18.19
C SER A 517 -39.19 -22.67 -18.55
N SER A 518 -39.34 -23.48 -19.59
CA SER A 518 -38.24 -24.26 -20.17
C SER A 518 -37.57 -23.47 -21.28
N TYR A 519 -36.25 -23.48 -21.31
CA TYR A 519 -35.45 -22.93 -22.41
C TYR A 519 -34.08 -23.59 -22.43
N SER A 520 -33.36 -23.46 -23.54
CA SER A 520 -31.98 -23.90 -23.65
C SER A 520 -31.20 -22.89 -24.47
N ASN A 521 -29.96 -22.65 -24.08
CA ASN A 521 -28.99 -21.89 -24.86
C ASN A 521 -27.65 -22.64 -24.90
N SER A 522 -26.55 -21.97 -25.24
CA SER A 522 -25.21 -22.58 -25.26
C SER A 522 -24.66 -22.93 -23.88
N ASP A 523 -25.22 -22.33 -22.83
CA ASP A 523 -24.64 -22.31 -21.49
C ASP A 523 -25.39 -23.26 -20.56
N VAL A 524 -26.72 -23.23 -20.65
CA VAL A 524 -27.62 -23.96 -19.77
C VAL A 524 -28.82 -24.51 -20.50
N LYS A 525 -29.40 -25.56 -19.93
CA LYS A 525 -30.73 -26.07 -20.25
C LYS A 525 -31.59 -26.03 -19.01
N VAL A 526 -32.69 -25.28 -19.08
CA VAL A 526 -33.70 -25.17 -18.03
C VAL A 526 -34.92 -25.97 -18.46
N THR A 527 -35.30 -26.94 -17.64
CA THR A 527 -36.45 -27.81 -17.88
C THR A 527 -37.44 -27.67 -16.73
N ASN A 528 -38.55 -26.98 -16.97
CA ASN A 528 -39.73 -27.03 -16.11
C ASN A 528 -40.59 -28.24 -16.52
N TYR A 529 -40.88 -29.14 -15.58
CA TYR A 529 -41.50 -30.44 -15.90
C TYR A 529 -43.02 -30.46 -15.76
N THR A 530 -43.56 -29.83 -14.73
CA THR A 530 -44.98 -29.99 -14.37
C THR A 530 -45.61 -28.66 -14.01
N ARG A 531 -45.14 -28.03 -12.93
CA ARG A 531 -45.66 -26.76 -12.42
C ARG A 531 -44.52 -25.76 -12.26
N ALA A 532 -44.84 -24.48 -12.44
CA ALA A 532 -43.98 -23.36 -12.11
C ALA A 532 -43.62 -23.41 -10.61
N VAL A 533 -42.32 -23.31 -10.29
CA VAL A 533 -41.82 -23.37 -8.91
C VAL A 533 -41.25 -22.04 -8.40
N GLY A 534 -41.01 -21.05 -9.27
CA GLY A 534 -40.51 -19.74 -8.86
C GLY A 534 -41.49 -19.06 -7.88
N GLY A 535 -40.95 -18.53 -6.78
CA GLY A 535 -41.72 -17.98 -5.66
C GLY A 535 -42.42 -19.05 -4.80
N LYS A 536 -42.01 -20.33 -4.94
CA LYS A 536 -42.56 -21.47 -4.18
C LYS A 536 -41.49 -22.50 -3.84
N ILE A 537 -40.21 -22.16 -3.97
CA ILE A 537 -39.12 -23.14 -3.82
C ILE A 537 -38.92 -23.44 -2.34
N SER A 538 -39.05 -24.71 -1.97
CA SER A 538 -38.83 -25.18 -0.59
C SER A 538 -37.68 -26.20 -0.47
N PHE A 539 -37.20 -26.76 -1.58
CA PHE A 539 -36.11 -27.73 -1.58
C PHE A 539 -35.25 -27.63 -2.84
N ALA A 540 -33.93 -27.85 -2.69
CA ALA A 540 -32.97 -27.93 -3.79
C ALA A 540 -32.11 -29.20 -3.73
N TYR A 541 -31.94 -29.84 -4.88
CA TYR A 541 -30.94 -30.87 -5.13
C TYR A 541 -29.79 -30.23 -5.91
N ILE A 542 -28.61 -30.19 -5.33
CA ILE A 542 -27.42 -29.61 -5.92
C ILE A 542 -26.49 -30.73 -6.35
N ASN A 543 -26.18 -30.79 -7.64
CA ASN A 543 -25.17 -31.66 -8.22
C ASN A 543 -24.02 -30.79 -8.74
N GLY A 544 -23.15 -30.36 -7.83
CA GLY A 544 -22.00 -29.50 -8.11
C GLY A 544 -20.68 -30.27 -8.25
N ALA A 545 -19.69 -29.61 -8.85
CA ALA A 545 -18.36 -30.19 -9.10
C ALA A 545 -17.26 -29.11 -9.14
N ARG A 546 -16.03 -29.52 -8.81
CA ARG A 546 -14.79 -28.71 -8.88
C ARG A 546 -14.09 -28.84 -10.22
#